data_AF-A0A1B7UYV3-F1
#
_entry.id   AF-A0A1B7UYV3-F1
#
_cell.length_a   1.000
_cell.length_b   1.000
_cell.length_c   1.000
_cell.angle_alpha   90.00
_cell.angle_beta   90.00
_cell.angle_gamma   90.00
#
_symmetry.space_group_name_H-M   'P 1'
#
loop_
_entity.id
_entity.type
_entity.pdbx_description
1 polymer ?
#
loop_
_entity_poly.entity_id
_entity_poly.type
_entity_poly.pdbx_seq_one_letter_code
_entity_poly.pdbx_strand_id
1 'polypeptide(L)'
;MSLTKKKKIASGSLAPFVENKKLKDGTIATYPKVSGERDPLNHLHWRWGYYYEIKIDGEWKNRSLPVAARIVPQVKIMIENHCPVEEIKNAILQSKHQKRGNNS
;
A
#
# COMPACT_ATOMS: atom_id res chain seq x y z
N MET A 1 31.51 -2.20 21.31
CA MET A 1 30.98 -2.43 19.95
C MET A 1 29.83 -1.46 19.73
N SER A 2 30.05 -0.43 18.92
CA SER A 2 29.04 0.60 18.63
C SER A 2 27.97 0.03 17.71
N LEU A 3 26.73 -0.09 18.19
CA LEU A 3 25.56 -0.38 17.37
C LEU A 3 25.41 0.78 16.38
N THR A 4 25.94 0.62 15.17
CA THR A 4 25.66 1.54 14.08
C THR A 4 24.15 1.50 13.85
N LYS A 5 23.45 2.57 14.26
CA LYS A 5 22.06 2.80 13.86
C LYS A 5 22.03 2.66 12.35
N LYS A 6 21.51 1.54 11.83
CA LYS A 6 21.26 1.38 10.40
C LYS A 6 20.51 2.63 9.99
N LYS A 7 21.13 3.44 9.13
CA LYS A 7 20.52 4.62 8.54
C LYS A 7 19.15 4.13 8.06
N LYS A 8 18.06 4.62 8.64
CA LYS A 8 16.71 4.33 8.14
C LYS A 8 16.72 4.84 6.71
N ILE A 9 16.98 3.96 5.74
CA ILE A 9 16.70 4.28 4.35
C ILE A 9 15.19 4.43 4.37
N ALA A 10 14.70 5.64 4.12
CA ALA A 10 13.29 5.92 4.13
C ALA A 10 12.65 5.17 2.95
N SER A 11 12.34 3.90 3.15
CA SER A 11 11.44 3.11 2.32
C SER A 11 10.26 2.81 3.23
N GLY A 12 9.10 3.41 2.94
CA GLY A 12 7.87 3.19 3.68
C GLY A 12 7.46 1.71 3.77
N SER A 13 6.33 1.42 4.41
CA SER A 13 5.81 0.08 4.59
C SER A 13 4.50 -0.14 3.82
N LEU A 14 4.26 -1.38 3.41
CA LEU A 14 2.95 -1.82 2.93
C LEU A 14 2.20 -2.49 4.06
N ALA A 15 0.91 -2.14 4.24
CA ALA A 15 0.04 -2.85 5.15
C ALA A 15 -1.26 -3.28 4.46
N PRO A 16 -1.66 -4.56 4.59
CA PRO A 16 -2.97 -5.02 4.17
C PRO A 16 -4.04 -4.52 5.14
N PHE A 17 -5.22 -4.22 4.63
CA PHE A 17 -6.39 -3.93 5.44
C PHE A 17 -7.68 -4.40 4.74
N VAL A 18 -8.77 -4.42 5.49
CA VAL A 18 -10.12 -4.64 4.97
C VAL A 18 -10.97 -3.40 5.19
N GLU A 19 -11.91 -3.17 4.28
CA GLU A 19 -12.83 -2.04 4.35
C GLU A 19 -14.23 -2.57 4.67
N ASN A 20 -14.73 -2.28 5.87
CA ASN A 20 -16.08 -2.65 6.27
C ASN A 20 -17.06 -1.52 5.91
N LYS A 21 -18.12 -1.86 5.18
CA LYS A 21 -19.17 -0.93 4.78
C LYS A 21 -20.53 -1.45 5.21
N LYS A 22 -21.28 -0.62 5.93
CA LYS A 22 -22.68 -0.90 6.25
C LYS A 22 -23.55 -0.65 5.01
N LEU A 23 -24.34 -1.64 4.63
CA LEU A 23 -25.27 -1.61 3.51
C LEU A 23 -26.62 -1.01 3.94
N LYS A 24 -27.49 -0.74 2.96
CA LYS A 24 -28.81 -0.13 3.19
C LYS A 24 -29.75 -1.01 4.02
N ASP A 25 -29.59 -2.33 3.90
CA ASP A 25 -30.32 -3.35 4.68
C ASP A 25 -29.76 -3.53 6.10
N GLY A 26 -28.68 -2.81 6.46
CA GLY A 26 -28.03 -2.89 7.75
C GLY A 26 -26.90 -3.93 7.85
N THR A 27 -26.72 -4.79 6.83
CA THR A 27 -25.65 -5.79 6.81
C THR A 27 -24.27 -5.12 6.62
N ILE A 28 -23.21 -5.72 7.18
CA ILE A 28 -21.83 -5.27 6.96
C ILE A 28 -21.22 -6.09 5.82
N ALA A 29 -20.78 -5.41 4.77
CA ALA A 29 -19.96 -6.00 3.71
C ALA A 29 -18.49 -5.64 3.91
N THR A 30 -17.61 -6.64 3.86
CA THR A 30 -16.16 -6.46 3.95
C THR A 30 -15.53 -6.51 2.55
N TYR A 31 -14.68 -5.54 2.23
CA TYR A 31 -14.00 -5.42 0.95
C TYR A 31 -12.47 -5.60 1.07
N PRO A 32 -11.81 -6.20 0.06
CA PRO A 32 -12.41 -6.77 -1.15
C PRO A 32 -13.30 -7.99 -0.84
N LYS A 33 -14.29 -8.21 -1.70
CA LYS A 33 -15.11 -9.42 -1.66
C LYS A 33 -14.23 -10.58 -2.09
N VAL A 34 -14.16 -11.61 -1.26
CA VAL A 34 -13.38 -12.82 -1.46
C VAL A 34 -14.33 -14.00 -1.28
N SER A 35 -14.24 -14.99 -2.16
CA SER A 35 -14.97 -16.25 -2.02
C SER A 35 -14.25 -17.14 -1.00
N GLY A 36 -14.95 -17.57 0.05
CA GLY A 36 -14.38 -18.39 1.10
C GLY A 36 -13.46 -17.62 2.06
N GLU A 37 -12.49 -18.31 2.63
CA GLU A 37 -11.54 -17.73 3.60
C GLU A 37 -10.48 -16.86 2.94
N ARG A 38 -10.05 -15.80 3.63
CA ARG A 38 -8.97 -14.94 3.16
C ARG A 38 -7.62 -15.60 3.38
N ASP A 39 -6.98 -16.00 2.30
CA ASP A 39 -5.54 -16.31 2.29
C ASP A 39 -4.68 -15.08 2.66
N PRO A 40 -3.90 -15.13 3.76
CA PRO A 40 -2.97 -14.06 4.17
C PRO A 40 -1.85 -13.78 3.16
N LEU A 41 -1.49 -14.76 2.32
CA LEU A 41 -0.42 -14.65 1.33
C LEU A 41 -0.93 -14.14 -0.03
N ASN A 42 -2.24 -14.25 -0.28
CA ASN A 42 -2.84 -13.74 -1.50
C ASN A 42 -3.12 -12.24 -1.39
N HIS A 43 -2.25 -11.43 -2.02
CA HIS A 43 -2.38 -9.97 -2.02
C HIS A 43 -3.70 -9.45 -2.61
N LEU A 44 -4.42 -10.23 -3.42
CA LEU A 44 -5.73 -9.83 -3.98
C LEU A 44 -6.86 -9.89 -2.95
N HIS A 45 -6.66 -10.56 -1.82
CA HIS A 45 -7.66 -10.68 -0.75
C HIS A 45 -7.72 -9.46 0.19
N TRP A 46 -6.87 -8.46 -0.05
CA TRP A 46 -6.69 -7.31 0.83
C TRP A 46 -6.76 -5.99 0.05
N ARG A 47 -7.20 -4.93 0.74
CA ARG A 47 -6.84 -3.56 0.36
C ARG A 47 -5.43 -3.28 0.85
N TRP A 48 -4.74 -2.34 0.22
CA TRP A 48 -3.34 -2.04 0.56
C TRP A 48 -3.11 -0.55 0.72
N GLY A 49 -2.38 -0.20 1.77
CA GLY A 49 -1.87 1.14 2.02
C GLY A 49 -0.35 1.12 2.03
N TYR A 50 0.27 2.06 1.32
CA TYR A 50 1.68 2.38 1.47
C TYR A 50 1.83 3.53 2.47
N TYR A 51 2.57 3.31 3.55
CA TYR A 51 2.78 4.25 4.65
C TYR A 51 4.21 4.76 4.64
N TYR A 52 4.40 6.07 4.75
CA TYR A 52 5.73 6.69 4.70
C TYR A 52 5.80 7.94 5.59
N GLU A 53 7.01 8.24 6.04
CA GLU A 53 7.31 9.43 6.84
C GLU A 53 7.87 10.53 5.92
N ILE A 54 7.37 11.75 6.06
CA ILE A 54 7.95 12.95 5.43
C ILE A 54 8.28 13.99 6.49
N LYS A 55 9.36 14.72 6.28
CA LYS A 55 9.73 15.84 7.15
C LYS A 55 9.14 17.12 6.56
N ILE A 56 8.22 17.75 7.28
CA ILE A 56 7.59 19.04 6.93
C ILE A 56 7.87 19.99 8.09
N ASP A 57 8.48 21.15 7.80
CA ASP A 57 8.78 22.20 8.78
C ASP A 57 9.55 21.70 10.02
N GLY A 58 10.46 20.74 9.82
CA GLY A 58 11.24 20.15 10.92
C GLY A 58 10.58 18.94 11.59
N GLU A 59 9.28 18.73 11.39
CA GLU A 59 8.50 17.65 12.02
C GLU A 59 8.32 16.43 11.10
N TRP A 60 8.42 15.24 11.68
CA TRP A 60 8.09 14.00 10.97
C TRP A 60 6.58 13.77 10.97
N LYS A 61 6.00 13.63 9.77
CA LYS A 61 4.57 13.37 9.58
C LYS A 61 4.37 12.06 8.84
N ASN A 62 3.50 11.21 9.38
CA ASN A 62 3.06 9.98 8.74
C ASN A 62 2.05 10.28 7.64
N ARG A 63 2.26 9.70 6.47
CA ARG A 63 1.36 9.77 5.32
C ARG A 63 1.06 8.37 4.80
N SER A 64 -0.05 8.25 4.08
CA SER A 64 -0.41 7.00 3.42
C SER A 64 -0.95 7.24 2.02
N LEU A 65 -0.77 6.25 1.14
CA LEU A 65 -1.35 6.20 -0.20
C LEU A 65 -2.05 4.87 -0.41
N PRO A 66 -3.26 4.85 -1.01
CA PRO A 66 -3.91 3.62 -1.40
C PRO A 66 -3.17 2.98 -2.59
N VAL A 67 -2.91 1.68 -2.47
CA VAL A 67 -2.18 0.86 -3.44
C VAL A 67 -3.14 -0.13 -4.07
N ALA A 68 -3.11 -0.24 -5.40
CA ALA A 68 -3.91 -1.26 -6.08
C ALA A 68 -3.28 -2.64 -5.83
N ALA A 69 -4.10 -3.63 -5.45
CA ALA A 69 -3.63 -4.98 -5.12
C ALA A 69 -2.71 -5.57 -6.21
N ARG A 70 -2.97 -5.29 -7.50
CA ARG A 70 -2.17 -5.75 -8.64
C ARG A 70 -0.69 -5.31 -8.63
N ILE A 71 -0.38 -4.14 -8.07
CA ILE A 71 1.00 -3.62 -8.04
C ILE A 71 1.70 -3.87 -6.71
N VAL A 72 1.04 -4.54 -5.75
CA VAL A 72 1.62 -4.85 -4.44
C VAL A 72 2.93 -5.64 -4.56
N PRO A 73 3.04 -6.68 -5.41
CA PRO A 73 4.32 -7.37 -5.59
C PRO A 73 5.44 -6.44 -6.05
N GLN A 74 5.16 -5.53 -7.00
CA GLN A 74 6.13 -4.55 -7.49
C GLN A 74 6.57 -3.59 -6.38
N VAL A 75 5.62 -3.01 -5.64
CA VAL A 75 5.93 -2.08 -4.54
C VAL A 75 6.72 -2.77 -3.43
N LYS A 76 6.41 -4.05 -3.14
CA LYS A 76 7.16 -4.86 -2.17
C LYS A 76 8.63 -5.00 -2.60
N ILE A 77 8.89 -5.33 -3.87
CA ILE A 77 10.25 -5.40 -4.43
C ILE A 77 10.96 -4.05 -4.32
N MET A 78 10.27 -2.93 -4.61
CA MET A 78 10.86 -1.59 -4.47
C MET A 78 11.25 -1.26 -3.02
N ILE A 79 10.43 -1.68 -2.04
CA ILE A 79 10.76 -1.52 -0.61
C ILE A 79 11.97 -2.38 -0.23
N GLU A 80 11.99 -3.64 -0.67
CA GLU A 80 13.11 -4.58 -0.42
C GLU A 80 14.42 -4.09 -1.05
N ASN A 81 14.35 -3.42 -2.19
CA ASN A 81 15.50 -2.78 -2.87
C ASN A 81 15.83 -1.38 -2.34
N HIS A 82 15.16 -0.92 -1.28
CA HIS A 82 15.39 0.39 -0.67
C HIS A 82 15.19 1.58 -1.65
N CYS A 83 14.27 1.45 -2.61
CA CYS A 83 13.91 2.56 -3.50
C CYS A 83 13.42 3.78 -2.69
N PRO A 84 13.74 5.02 -3.12
CA PRO A 84 13.24 6.23 -2.48
C PRO A 84 11.71 6.30 -2.43
N VAL A 85 11.17 6.92 -1.37
CA VAL A 85 9.73 7.16 -1.20
C VAL A 85 9.11 7.78 -2.46
N GLU A 86 9.74 8.78 -3.07
CA GLU A 86 9.18 9.45 -4.25
C GLU A 86 9.09 8.52 -5.47
N GLU A 87 10.03 7.61 -5.66
CA GLU A 87 9.99 6.63 -6.74
C GLU A 87 8.83 5.65 -6.54
N ILE A 88 8.67 5.15 -5.30
CA ILE A 88 7.56 4.26 -4.94
C ILE A 88 6.20 4.97 -5.10
N LYS A 89 6.11 6.24 -4.67
CA LYS A 89 4.90 7.07 -4.86
C LYS A 89 4.56 7.21 -6.34
N ASN A 90 5.54 7.51 -7.19
CA ASN A 90 5.33 7.65 -8.62
C ASN A 90 4.83 6.36 -9.26
N ALA A 91 5.42 5.21 -8.92
CA ALA A 91 4.94 3.91 -9.39
C ALA A 91 3.47 3.64 -8.98
N ILE A 92 3.13 3.93 -7.72
CA ILE A 92 1.75 3.79 -7.21
C ILE A 92 0.79 4.71 -7.98
N LEU A 93 1.15 5.98 -8.19
CA LEU A 93 0.30 6.95 -8.89
C LEU A 93 0.11 6.60 -10.36
N GLN A 94 1.18 6.24 -11.08
CA GLN A 94 1.13 5.83 -12.49
C GLN A 94 0.24 4.60 -12.69
N SER A 95 0.28 3.65 -11.76
CA SER A 95 -0.59 2.46 -11.81
C SER A 95 -2.09 2.79 -11.79
N LYS A 96 -2.50 3.96 -11.28
CA LYS A 96 -3.91 4.38 -11.26
C LYS A 96 -4.39 4.80 -12.65
N HIS A 97 -3.51 5.36 -13.47
CA HIS A 97 -3.83 5.86 -14.81
C HIS A 97 -3.97 4.75 -15.86
N GLN A 98 -3.30 3.61 -15.66
CA GLN A 98 -3.39 2.44 -16.55
C GLN A 98 -4.78 1.76 -16.55
N LYS A 99 -5.71 2.15 -15.66
CA LYS A 99 -7.09 1.65 -15.66
C LYS A 99 -8.01 2.29 -16.71
N ARG A 100 -7.58 3.33 -17.44
CA ARG A 100 -8.41 4.02 -18.45
C ARG A 100 -8.25 3.50 -19.89
N GLY A 101 -7.43 2.46 -20.13
CA GLY A 101 -7.00 2.07 -21.48
C GLY A 101 -7.59 0.81 -22.12
N ASN A 102 -8.37 -0.02 -21.41
CA ASN A 102 -8.87 -1.28 -22.00
C ASN A 102 -10.40 -1.37 -21.90
N ASN A 103 -11.06 -0.81 -22.90
CA ASN A 103 -12.36 -1.25 -23.41
C ASN A 103 -12.25 -1.13 -24.95
N SER A 104 -11.83 -2.21 -25.59
CA SER A 104 -11.93 -2.44 -27.04
C SER A 104 -12.39 -3.87 -27.24
#